data_AF-A0A431JI91-F1
#
_entry.id   AF-A0A431JI91-F1
#
_cell.length_a   1.000
_cell.length_b   1.000
_cell.length_c   1.000
_cell.angle_alpha   90.00
_cell.angle_beta   90.00
_cell.angle_gamma   90.00
#
_symmetry.space_group_name_H-M   'P 1'
#
loop_
_entity.id
_entity.type
_entity.pdbx_description
1 polymer ?
#
loop_
_entity_poly.entity_id
_entity_poly.type
_entity_poly.pdbx_seq_one_letter_code
_entity_poly.pdbx_strand_id
1 'polypeptide(L)'
;MKSALRPLLLGLAVAGVGMWASRATRVPGFQLVGLLVMVLMSLASMWRAVDPDRTHGSTLTADELAAAEKRLPWVRQTVVDLALAAGVNRLGRTEFASASARYEPVLHRIFVSRALCARLDDAALRLILAHEVGHAKRRRQCWVASHYEARRLQEEVLADETALDITGATPQDWSNALAASACAEDAAGDPNELAQRRAALGLSN
;
A
#
# COMPACT_ATOMS: atom_id res chain seq x y z
N MET A 1 -22.11 11.50 -1.85
CA MET A 1 -21.84 12.36 -0.67
C MET A 1 -22.09 11.63 0.66
N LYS A 2 -21.37 10.53 0.97
CA LYS A 2 -21.52 9.80 2.26
C LYS A 2 -20.20 9.36 2.94
N SER A 3 -19.03 9.60 2.34
CA SER A 3 -17.73 9.23 2.95
C SER A 3 -17.11 10.30 3.84
N ALA A 4 -17.44 11.59 3.64
CA ALA A 4 -16.87 12.69 4.43
C ALA A 4 -17.44 12.81 5.86
N LEU A 5 -18.59 12.19 6.13
CA LEU A 5 -19.23 12.20 7.45
C LEU A 5 -18.68 11.13 8.41
N ARG A 6 -17.99 10.10 7.90
CA ARG A 6 -17.47 9.01 8.74
C ARG A 6 -16.35 9.41 9.71
N PRO A 7 -15.34 10.21 9.33
CA PRO A 7 -14.37 10.71 10.31
C PRO A 7 -15.02 11.64 11.34
N LEU A 8 -16.06 12.38 10.95
CA LEU A 8 -16.81 13.27 11.84
C LEU A 8 -17.64 12.49 12.87
N LEU A 9 -18.28 11.39 12.44
CA LEU A 9 -19.03 10.49 13.32
C LEU A 9 -18.11 9.69 14.25
N LEU A 10 -16.93 9.28 13.79
CA LEU A 10 -15.92 8.62 14.64
C LEU A 10 -15.37 9.60 15.68
N GLY A 11 -15.08 10.85 15.27
CA GLY A 11 -14.69 11.93 16.17
C GLY A 11 -15.76 12.24 17.23
N LEU A 12 -17.04 12.26 16.84
CA LEU A 12 -18.16 12.43 17.77
C LEU A 12 -18.32 11.24 18.74
N ALA A 13 -18.10 10.01 18.28
CA ALA A 13 -18.18 8.81 19.13
C ALA A 13 -17.04 8.79 20.17
N VAL A 14 -15.81 9.11 19.77
CA VAL A 14 -14.65 9.19 20.67
C VAL A 14 -14.79 10.36 21.65
N ALA A 15 -15.28 11.52 21.20
CA ALA A 15 -15.61 12.64 22.08
C ALA A 15 -16.72 12.28 23.07
N GLY A 16 -17.72 11.50 22.64
CA GLY A 16 -18.78 10.96 23.48
C GLY A 16 -18.26 10.04 24.59
N VAL A 17 -17.35 9.12 24.25
CA VAL A 17 -16.70 8.22 25.22
C VAL A 17 -15.79 9.02 26.17
N GLY A 18 -15.05 10.01 25.67
CA GLY A 18 -14.24 10.91 26.50
C GLY A 18 -15.08 11.77 27.46
N MET A 19 -16.27 12.20 27.05
CA MET A 19 -17.27 12.86 27.92
C MET A 19 -17.83 11.94 28.99
N TRP A 20 -18.13 10.69 28.65
CA TRP A 20 -18.61 9.72 29.61
C TRP A 20 -17.53 9.33 30.64
N ALA A 21 -16.30 9.05 30.19
CA ALA A 21 -15.17 8.71 31.05
C ALA A 21 -14.72 9.87 31.95
N SER A 22 -14.75 11.11 31.45
CA SER A 22 -14.48 12.33 32.24
C SER A 22 -15.53 12.55 33.34
N ARG A 23 -16.81 12.31 33.02
CA ARG A 23 -17.90 12.36 34.02
C ARG A 23 -17.80 11.25 35.06
N ALA A 24 -17.40 10.05 34.66
CA ALA A 24 -17.26 8.91 35.56
C ALA A 24 -16.07 9.04 36.52
N THR A 25 -14.96 9.65 36.08
CA THR A 25 -13.71 9.72 36.87
C THR A 25 -13.49 11.06 37.57
N ARG A 26 -14.23 12.14 37.22
CA ARG A 26 -14.03 13.52 37.72
C ARG A 26 -12.59 14.05 37.57
N VAL A 27 -11.79 13.46 36.67
CA VAL A 27 -10.43 13.94 36.38
C VAL A 27 -10.48 14.82 35.12
N PRO A 28 -10.37 16.15 35.23
CA PRO A 28 -10.32 17.03 34.07
C PRO A 28 -8.99 16.81 33.35
N GLY A 29 -9.00 16.05 32.25
CA GLY A 29 -7.79 15.80 31.47
C GLY A 29 -7.90 14.68 30.43
N PHE A 30 -8.75 13.68 30.66
CA PHE A 30 -8.88 12.54 29.74
C PHE A 30 -9.37 12.92 28.33
N GLN A 31 -10.19 13.96 28.20
CA GLN A 31 -10.64 14.48 26.91
C GLN A 31 -9.51 15.13 26.11
N LEU A 32 -8.64 15.87 26.79
CA LEU A 32 -7.47 16.50 26.18
C LEU A 32 -6.45 15.45 25.74
N VAL A 33 -6.23 14.41 26.56
CA VAL A 33 -5.33 13.30 26.20
C VAL A 33 -5.88 12.51 25.01
N GLY A 34 -7.17 12.17 24.99
CA GLY A 34 -7.78 11.46 23.87
C GLY A 34 -7.77 12.26 22.56
N LEU A 35 -8.07 13.56 22.62
CA LEU A 35 -7.99 14.47 21.48
C LEU A 35 -6.53 14.62 21.00
N LEU A 36 -5.58 14.77 21.92
CA LEU A 36 -4.16 14.89 21.60
C LEU A 36 -3.63 13.62 20.92
N VAL A 37 -3.97 12.43 21.43
CA VAL A 37 -3.58 11.15 20.79
C VAL A 37 -4.18 11.05 19.38
N MET A 38 -5.45 11.45 19.19
CA MET A 38 -6.09 11.46 17.88
C MET A 38 -5.42 12.44 16.91
N VAL A 39 -5.07 13.64 17.38
CA VAL A 39 -4.37 14.66 16.58
C VAL A 39 -2.96 14.18 16.23
N LEU A 40 -2.22 13.60 17.17
CA LEU A 40 -0.87 13.06 16.93
C LEU A 40 -0.90 11.87 15.99
N MET A 41 -1.87 10.96 16.11
CA MET A 41 -2.05 9.85 15.16
C MET A 41 -2.42 10.35 13.76
N SER A 42 -3.26 11.39 13.67
CA SER A 42 -3.65 11.99 12.40
C SER A 42 -2.49 12.76 11.75
N LEU A 43 -1.71 13.50 12.55
CA LEU A 43 -0.51 14.19 12.11
C LEU A 43 0.60 13.21 11.73
N ALA A 44 0.81 12.12 12.47
CA ALA A 44 1.76 11.08 12.10
C ALA A 44 1.33 10.34 10.81
N SER A 45 0.03 10.10 10.63
CA SER A 45 -0.51 9.52 9.40
C SER A 45 -0.38 10.48 8.21
N MET A 46 -0.68 11.77 8.41
CA MET A 46 -0.48 12.80 7.38
C MET A 46 1.00 13.03 7.10
N TRP A 47 1.87 13.04 8.11
CA TRP A 47 3.31 13.15 7.95
C TRP A 47 3.87 11.96 7.17
N ARG A 48 3.46 10.73 7.48
CA ARG A 48 3.82 9.55 6.67
C ARG A 48 3.26 9.59 5.25
N ALA A 49 2.10 10.22 5.06
CA ALA A 49 1.52 10.41 3.73
C ALA A 49 2.17 11.56 2.93
N VAL A 50 2.77 12.55 3.60
CA VAL A 50 3.39 13.76 3.01
C VAL A 50 4.92 13.63 2.89
N ASP A 51 5.55 12.76 3.67
CA ASP A 51 6.95 12.36 3.54
C ASP A 51 7.04 10.92 3.00
N PRO A 52 6.76 10.73 1.69
CA PRO A 52 6.70 9.42 1.06
C PRO A 52 8.06 8.71 0.92
N ASP A 53 9.19 9.38 1.19
CA ASP A 53 10.48 9.04 0.58
C ASP A 53 11.64 8.88 1.59
N ARG A 54 11.45 8.03 2.61
CA ARG A 54 12.59 7.58 3.44
C ARG A 54 13.56 6.65 2.70
N THR A 55 13.11 6.07 1.58
CA THR A 55 13.93 5.28 0.67
C THR A 55 14.38 6.17 -0.48
N HIS A 56 15.70 6.34 -0.63
CA HIS A 56 16.24 6.93 -1.85
C HIS A 56 15.88 6.00 -3.01
N GLY A 57 15.07 6.51 -3.94
CA GLY A 57 14.77 5.81 -5.19
C GLY A 57 16.04 5.63 -6.02
N SER A 58 15.99 4.70 -6.97
CA SER A 58 17.11 4.45 -7.88
C SER A 58 17.48 5.70 -8.67
N THR A 59 18.76 5.81 -9.02
CA THR A 59 19.21 6.87 -9.92
C THR A 59 18.69 6.57 -11.32
N LEU A 60 18.01 7.55 -11.93
CA LEU A 60 17.42 7.42 -13.28
C LEU A 60 18.09 8.38 -14.26
N THR A 61 18.33 7.88 -15.45
CA THR A 61 18.72 8.68 -16.61
C THR A 61 17.54 9.53 -17.12
N ALA A 62 17.82 10.54 -17.94
CA ALA A 62 16.78 11.38 -18.54
C ALA A 62 15.81 10.56 -19.43
N ASP A 63 16.33 9.57 -20.14
CA ASP A 63 15.53 8.70 -21.01
C ASP A 63 14.59 7.81 -20.20
N GLU A 64 15.05 7.28 -19.05
CA GLU A 64 14.21 6.50 -18.15
C GLU A 64 13.11 7.35 -17.51
N LEU A 65 13.41 8.59 -17.12
CA LEU A 65 12.39 9.52 -16.64
C LEU A 65 11.32 9.79 -17.70
N ALA A 66 11.73 10.06 -18.95
CA ALA A 66 10.82 10.27 -20.06
C ALA A 66 9.98 9.02 -20.38
N ALA A 67 10.59 7.84 -20.36
CA ALA A 67 9.91 6.56 -20.55
C ALA A 67 8.86 6.31 -19.46
N ALA A 68 9.21 6.55 -18.19
CA ALA A 68 8.29 6.40 -17.07
C ALA A 68 7.08 7.34 -17.18
N GLU A 69 7.30 8.64 -17.46
CA GLU A 69 6.24 9.63 -17.65
C GLU A 69 5.29 9.23 -18.80
N LYS A 70 5.86 8.74 -19.92
CA LYS A 70 5.08 8.26 -21.07
C LYS A 70 4.24 7.03 -20.73
N ARG A 71 4.71 6.16 -19.83
CA ARG A 71 4.03 4.90 -19.46
C ARG A 71 2.95 5.07 -18.39
N LEU A 72 2.98 6.15 -17.61
CA LEU A 72 2.02 6.37 -16.51
C LEU A 72 0.53 6.28 -16.92
N PRO A 73 0.07 6.73 -18.11
CA PRO A 73 -1.31 6.53 -18.53
C PRO A 73 -1.69 5.04 -18.65
N TRP A 74 -0.80 4.22 -19.21
CA TRP A 74 -1.01 2.76 -19.30
C TRP A 74 -1.03 2.13 -17.90
N VAL A 75 -0.13 2.56 -17.00
CA VAL A 75 -0.12 2.07 -15.61
C VAL A 75 -1.43 2.40 -14.90
N ARG A 76 -1.94 3.62 -15.06
CA ARG A 76 -3.23 4.04 -14.48
C ARG A 76 -4.38 3.18 -14.99
N GLN A 77 -4.43 2.92 -16.29
CA GLN A 77 -5.47 2.06 -16.86
C GLN A 77 -5.34 0.62 -16.34
N THR A 78 -4.13 0.08 -16.31
CA THR A 78 -3.85 -1.26 -15.79
C THR A 78 -4.30 -1.41 -14.34
N VAL A 79 -4.03 -0.43 -13.48
CA VAL A 79 -4.51 -0.42 -12.09
C VAL A 79 -6.03 -0.40 -12.01
N VAL A 80 -6.72 0.34 -12.88
CA VAL A 80 -8.19 0.35 -12.94
C VAL A 80 -8.72 -1.03 -13.33
N ASP A 81 -8.14 -1.66 -14.35
CA ASP A 81 -8.57 -2.97 -14.84
C ASP A 81 -8.36 -4.07 -13.78
N LEU A 82 -7.21 -4.05 -13.11
CA LEU A 82 -6.89 -4.95 -11.99
C LEU A 82 -7.83 -4.72 -10.80
N ALA A 83 -8.11 -3.46 -10.47
CA ALA A 83 -9.04 -3.12 -9.39
C ALA A 83 -10.45 -3.66 -9.69
N LEU A 84 -10.92 -3.55 -10.94
CA LEU A 84 -12.19 -4.15 -11.37
C LEU A 84 -12.18 -5.67 -11.23
N ALA A 85 -11.13 -6.35 -11.70
CA ALA A 85 -10.97 -7.80 -11.56
C ALA A 85 -10.96 -8.24 -10.08
N ALA A 86 -10.37 -7.44 -9.19
CA ALA A 86 -10.33 -7.70 -7.75
C ALA A 86 -11.62 -7.32 -6.99
N GLY A 87 -12.62 -6.73 -7.67
CA GLY A 87 -13.85 -6.22 -7.03
C GLY A 87 -13.69 -4.90 -6.26
N VAL A 88 -12.63 -4.13 -6.54
CA VAL A 88 -12.30 -2.85 -5.90
C VAL A 88 -12.89 -1.69 -6.71
N ASN A 89 -14.06 -1.21 -6.29
CA ASN A 89 -14.84 -0.23 -7.07
C ASN A 89 -14.34 1.22 -7.02
N ARG A 90 -13.45 1.58 -6.08
CA ARG A 90 -13.05 2.98 -5.85
C ARG A 90 -11.60 3.10 -5.39
N LEU A 91 -10.68 3.14 -6.34
CA LEU A 91 -9.28 3.46 -6.08
C LEU A 91 -8.96 4.89 -6.53
N GLY A 92 -8.14 5.60 -5.76
CA GLY A 92 -7.58 6.89 -6.17
C GLY A 92 -6.64 6.73 -7.37
N ARG A 93 -6.49 7.81 -8.15
CA ARG A 93 -5.60 7.83 -9.33
C ARG A 93 -4.16 7.50 -8.94
N THR A 94 -3.54 6.58 -9.66
CA THR A 94 -2.13 6.21 -9.49
C THR A 94 -1.19 7.38 -9.79
N GLU A 95 -0.19 7.54 -8.93
CA GLU A 95 0.85 8.59 -8.99
C GLU A 95 2.23 8.00 -8.73
N PHE A 96 3.28 8.80 -8.97
CA PHE A 96 4.65 8.35 -8.74
C PHE A 96 5.03 8.36 -7.26
N ALA A 97 5.83 7.38 -6.85
CA ALA A 97 6.63 7.38 -5.61
C ALA A 97 8.11 7.59 -5.94
N SER A 98 8.95 7.85 -4.93
CA SER A 98 10.42 7.74 -5.08
C SER A 98 10.85 6.34 -5.45
N ALA A 99 10.31 5.34 -4.75
CA ALA A 99 10.79 3.97 -4.77
C ALA A 99 9.63 2.98 -4.63
N SER A 100 9.82 1.82 -5.25
CA SER A 100 8.89 0.68 -5.25
C SER A 100 7.47 0.99 -5.74
N ALA A 101 6.61 -0.03 -5.80
CA ALA A 101 5.17 0.14 -5.83
C ALA A 101 4.63 -0.01 -4.41
N ARG A 102 3.57 0.73 -4.07
CA ARG A 102 2.90 0.59 -2.78
C ARG A 102 1.46 1.06 -2.80
N TYR A 103 0.62 0.38 -2.06
CA TYR A 103 -0.71 0.83 -1.70
C TYR A 103 -0.70 1.69 -0.43
N GLU A 104 -1.32 2.87 -0.49
CA GLU A 104 -1.51 3.77 0.66
C GLU A 104 -2.97 3.67 1.17
N PRO A 105 -3.21 3.07 2.35
CA PRO A 105 -4.56 2.86 2.87
C PRO A 105 -5.34 4.14 3.18
N VAL A 106 -4.68 5.24 3.55
CA VAL A 106 -5.37 6.49 3.91
C VAL A 106 -5.98 7.13 2.66
N LEU A 107 -5.17 7.29 1.63
CA LEU A 107 -5.58 7.87 0.34
C LEU A 107 -6.33 6.88 -0.54
N HIS A 108 -6.27 5.59 -0.20
CA HIS A 108 -6.78 4.48 -1.01
C HIS A 108 -6.28 4.56 -2.45
N ARG A 109 -4.96 4.66 -2.59
CA ARG A 109 -4.27 4.93 -3.86
C ARG A 109 -3.04 4.04 -3.95
N ILE A 110 -2.71 3.63 -5.17
CA ILE A 110 -1.44 2.96 -5.46
C ILE A 110 -0.45 4.02 -5.95
N PHE A 111 0.76 3.96 -5.44
CA PHE A 111 1.91 4.68 -5.95
C PHE A 111 2.87 3.69 -6.62
N VAL A 112 3.59 4.14 -7.63
CA VAL A 112 4.57 3.34 -8.35
C VAL A 112 5.81 4.19 -8.60
N SER A 113 7.01 3.63 -8.46
CA SER A 113 8.22 4.36 -8.75
C SER A 113 8.40 4.58 -10.25
N ARG A 114 9.24 5.56 -10.58
CA ARG A 114 9.66 5.76 -11.97
C ARG A 114 10.57 4.64 -12.47
N ALA A 115 11.40 4.04 -11.60
CA ALA A 115 12.31 2.98 -12.03
C ALA A 115 11.55 1.72 -12.46
N LEU A 116 10.53 1.29 -11.69
CA LEU A 116 9.64 0.19 -12.10
C LEU A 116 8.94 0.50 -13.44
N CYS A 117 8.43 1.73 -13.61
CA CYS A 117 7.78 2.14 -14.85
C CYS A 117 8.73 2.16 -16.06
N ALA A 118 10.01 2.49 -15.85
CA ALA A 118 10.99 2.58 -16.92
C ALA A 118 11.60 1.22 -17.29
N ARG A 119 11.86 0.36 -16.30
CA ARG A 119 12.75 -0.81 -16.43
C ARG A 119 12.02 -2.15 -16.53
N LEU A 120 10.81 -2.28 -15.98
CA LEU A 120 10.08 -3.54 -16.03
C LEU A 120 9.38 -3.75 -17.37
N ASP A 121 9.23 -4.99 -17.81
CA ASP A 121 8.27 -5.31 -18.89
C ASP A 121 6.81 -5.18 -18.39
N ASP A 122 5.86 -5.19 -19.33
CA ASP A 122 4.44 -5.00 -19.00
C ASP A 122 3.88 -6.13 -18.11
N ALA A 123 4.38 -7.36 -18.26
CA ALA A 123 3.88 -8.52 -17.52
C ALA A 123 4.32 -8.46 -16.05
N ALA A 124 5.60 -8.22 -15.80
CA ALA A 124 6.16 -8.03 -14.47
C ALA A 124 5.53 -6.82 -13.78
N LEU A 125 5.44 -5.67 -14.47
CA LEU A 125 4.83 -4.47 -13.90
C LEU A 125 3.34 -4.69 -13.57
N ARG A 126 2.59 -5.39 -14.44
CA ARG A 126 1.19 -5.74 -14.15
C ARG A 126 1.07 -6.61 -12.90
N LEU A 127 1.98 -7.56 -12.69
CA LEU A 127 1.99 -8.41 -11.49
C LEU A 127 2.29 -7.62 -10.21
N ILE A 128 3.29 -6.74 -10.24
CA ILE A 128 3.61 -5.86 -9.11
C ILE A 128 2.42 -4.96 -8.76
N LEU A 129 1.76 -4.37 -9.76
CA LEU A 129 0.56 -3.56 -9.53
C LEU A 129 -0.63 -4.39 -9.02
N ALA A 130 -0.76 -5.64 -9.45
CA ALA A 130 -1.80 -6.56 -8.99
C ALA A 130 -1.64 -6.92 -7.51
N HIS A 131 -0.41 -7.08 -7.04
CA HIS A 131 -0.09 -7.24 -5.62
C HIS A 131 -0.58 -6.03 -4.80
N GLU A 132 -0.29 -4.81 -5.25
CA GLU A 132 -0.79 -3.59 -4.58
C GLU A 132 -2.32 -3.47 -4.59
N VAL A 133 -2.97 -3.92 -5.67
CA VAL A 133 -4.43 -4.04 -5.71
C VAL A 133 -4.94 -5.07 -4.71
N GLY A 134 -4.19 -6.15 -4.46
CA GLY A 134 -4.45 -7.12 -3.39
C GLY A 134 -4.55 -6.45 -2.02
N HIS A 135 -3.60 -5.59 -1.68
CA HIS A 135 -3.68 -4.78 -0.46
C HIS A 135 -4.89 -3.83 -0.46
N ALA A 136 -5.20 -3.21 -1.60
CA ALA A 136 -6.35 -2.32 -1.74
C ALA A 136 -7.69 -3.05 -1.51
N LYS A 137 -7.83 -4.29 -1.98
CA LYS A 137 -8.99 -5.17 -1.74
C LYS A 137 -9.21 -5.41 -0.25
N ARG A 138 -8.13 -5.46 0.53
CA ARG A 138 -8.13 -5.71 1.98
C ARG A 138 -7.73 -4.47 2.78
N ARG A 139 -8.14 -3.29 2.34
CA ARG A 139 -7.77 -1.98 2.92
C ARG A 139 -7.69 -1.94 4.45
N ARG A 140 -8.68 -2.50 5.16
CA ARG A 140 -8.70 -2.47 6.64
C ARG A 140 -7.63 -3.39 7.25
N GLN A 141 -7.46 -4.57 6.69
CA GLN A 141 -6.48 -5.55 7.14
C GLN A 141 -5.07 -5.07 6.83
N CYS A 142 -4.84 -4.54 5.62
CA CYS A 142 -3.58 -3.89 5.24
C CYS A 142 -3.20 -2.76 6.21
N TRP A 143 -4.16 -1.88 6.56
CA TRP A 143 -3.91 -0.81 7.53
C TRP A 143 -3.57 -1.33 8.94
N VAL A 144 -4.17 -2.45 9.37
CA VAL A 144 -3.81 -3.07 10.64
C VAL A 144 -2.42 -3.72 10.53
N ALA A 145 -2.16 -4.50 9.47
CA ALA A 145 -0.90 -5.21 9.27
C ALA A 145 0.32 -4.27 9.22
N SER A 146 0.17 -3.05 8.68
CA SER A 146 1.25 -2.05 8.69
C SER A 146 1.66 -1.55 10.09
N HIS A 147 0.86 -1.87 11.12
CA HIS A 147 1.15 -1.52 12.53
C HIS A 147 1.54 -2.74 13.38
N TYR A 148 1.46 -3.96 12.84
CA TYR A 148 1.75 -5.19 13.58
C TYR A 148 2.56 -6.17 12.73
N GLU A 149 3.86 -6.27 13.00
CA GLU A 149 4.80 -7.15 12.26
C GLU A 149 4.31 -8.59 12.16
N ALA A 150 3.73 -9.13 13.24
CA ALA A 150 3.19 -10.49 13.27
C ALA A 150 2.12 -10.79 12.22
N ARG A 151 1.46 -9.76 11.66
CA ARG A 151 0.46 -9.89 10.59
C ARG A 151 0.96 -9.48 9.22
N ARG A 152 2.18 -8.94 9.12
CA ARG A 152 2.72 -8.39 7.88
C ARG A 152 2.92 -9.48 6.84
N LEU A 153 3.61 -10.58 7.18
CA LEU A 153 3.84 -11.70 6.26
C LEU A 153 2.54 -12.28 5.71
N GLN A 154 1.54 -12.48 6.56
CA GLN A 154 0.25 -13.02 6.13
C GLN A 154 -0.44 -12.07 5.14
N GLU A 155 -0.38 -10.76 5.37
CA GLU A 155 -0.96 -9.77 4.45
C GLU A 155 -0.24 -9.73 3.10
N GLU A 156 1.09 -9.86 3.08
CA GLU A 156 1.90 -9.99 1.86
C GLU A 156 1.50 -11.23 1.05
N VAL A 157 1.41 -12.40 1.71
CA VAL A 157 0.99 -13.66 1.05
C VAL A 157 -0.41 -13.53 0.46
N LEU A 158 -1.37 -12.95 1.20
CA LEU A 158 -2.72 -12.73 0.68
C LEU A 158 -2.72 -11.76 -0.52
N ALA A 159 -1.81 -10.79 -0.57
CA ALA A 159 -1.66 -9.87 -1.70
C ALA A 159 -1.10 -10.60 -2.91
N ASP A 160 -0.11 -11.47 -2.71
CA ASP A 160 0.44 -12.33 -3.75
C ASP A 160 -0.63 -13.27 -4.32
N GLU A 161 -1.38 -13.97 -3.47
CA GLU A 161 -2.49 -14.84 -3.90
C GLU A 161 -3.54 -14.08 -4.72
N THR A 162 -3.88 -12.85 -4.30
CA THR A 162 -4.81 -12.01 -5.04
C THR A 162 -4.24 -11.58 -6.38
N ALA A 163 -2.94 -11.27 -6.44
CA ALA A 163 -2.26 -10.92 -7.68
C ALA A 163 -2.31 -12.08 -8.69
N LEU A 164 -2.01 -13.30 -8.23
CA LEU A 164 -2.08 -14.51 -9.06
C LEU A 164 -3.51 -14.77 -9.56
N ASP A 165 -4.50 -14.67 -8.68
CA ASP A 165 -5.93 -14.87 -9.02
C ASP A 165 -6.41 -13.90 -10.11
N ILE A 166 -6.14 -12.59 -9.96
CA ILE A 166 -6.68 -11.58 -10.90
C ILE A 166 -5.87 -11.45 -12.20
N THR A 167 -4.64 -11.97 -12.23
CA THR A 167 -3.80 -11.96 -13.43
C THR A 167 -3.78 -13.29 -14.17
N GLY A 168 -4.12 -14.39 -13.49
CA GLY A 168 -3.94 -15.75 -14.02
C GLY A 168 -2.47 -16.19 -14.11
N ALA A 169 -1.55 -15.44 -13.51
CA ALA A 169 -0.13 -15.74 -13.53
C ALA A 169 0.21 -16.95 -12.64
N THR A 170 1.36 -17.56 -12.90
CA THR A 170 1.87 -18.64 -12.05
C THR A 170 2.69 -18.09 -10.87
N PRO A 171 2.88 -18.87 -9.79
CA PRO A 171 3.85 -18.52 -8.75
C PRO A 171 5.27 -18.24 -9.30
N GLN A 172 5.68 -18.93 -10.37
CA GLN A 172 6.98 -18.69 -10.99
C GLN A 172 7.05 -17.31 -11.68
N ASP A 173 5.97 -16.88 -12.36
CA ASP A 173 5.89 -15.55 -12.95
C ASP A 173 5.98 -14.46 -11.88
N TRP A 174 5.29 -14.67 -10.75
CA TRP A 174 5.39 -13.80 -9.58
C TRP A 174 6.81 -13.71 -9.04
N SER A 175 7.49 -14.85 -8.89
CA SER A 175 8.89 -14.90 -8.45
C SER A 175 9.81 -14.11 -9.39
N ASN A 176 9.63 -14.28 -10.69
CA ASN A 176 10.42 -13.59 -11.71
C ASN A 176 10.14 -12.08 -11.68
N ALA A 177 8.87 -11.68 -11.50
CA ALA A 177 8.49 -10.28 -11.37
C ALA A 177 9.10 -9.62 -10.14
N LEU A 178 9.15 -10.31 -8.99
CA LEU A 178 9.83 -9.81 -7.80
C LEU A 178 11.32 -9.63 -8.01
N ALA A 179 12.00 -10.62 -8.59
CA ALA A 179 13.42 -10.51 -8.92
C ALA A 179 13.70 -9.33 -9.88
N ALA A 180 12.87 -9.19 -10.93
CA ALA A 180 12.97 -8.07 -11.86
C ALA A 180 12.72 -6.71 -11.17
N SER A 181 11.76 -6.64 -10.24
CA SER A 181 11.48 -5.41 -9.48
C SER A 181 12.63 -5.00 -8.58
N ALA A 182 13.28 -5.96 -7.93
CA ALA A 182 14.46 -5.71 -7.10
C ALA A 182 15.64 -5.18 -7.94
N CYS A 183 15.88 -5.79 -9.11
CA CYS A 183 16.87 -5.30 -10.07
C CYS A 183 16.53 -3.90 -10.60
N ALA A 184 15.26 -3.64 -10.90
CA ALA A 184 14.81 -2.33 -11.39
C ALA A 184 15.01 -1.23 -10.35
N GLU A 185 14.90 -1.55 -9.06
CA GLU A 185 15.01 -0.59 -7.95
C GLU A 185 16.43 -0.51 -7.34
N ASP A 186 17.40 -1.28 -7.84
CA ASP A 186 18.72 -1.43 -7.19
C ASP A 186 18.60 -1.84 -5.70
N ALA A 187 17.57 -2.61 -5.36
CA ALA A 187 17.19 -2.94 -3.99
C ALA A 187 17.59 -4.38 -3.62
N ALA A 188 18.15 -4.55 -2.42
CA ALA A 188 18.27 -5.85 -1.78
C ALA A 188 17.02 -6.07 -0.91
N GLY A 189 16.05 -6.85 -1.40
CA GLY A 189 14.91 -7.27 -0.58
C GLY A 189 15.35 -8.14 0.61
N ASP A 190 14.49 -8.29 1.62
CA ASP A 190 14.76 -9.23 2.72
C ASP A 190 14.68 -10.67 2.20
N PRO A 191 15.80 -11.42 2.15
CA PRO A 191 15.81 -12.77 1.61
C PRO A 191 14.97 -13.75 2.45
N ASN A 192 14.81 -13.50 3.76
CA ASN A 192 14.00 -14.36 4.62
C ASN A 192 12.51 -14.17 4.36
N GLU A 193 12.06 -12.92 4.20
CA GLU A 193 10.66 -12.62 3.85
C GLU A 193 10.31 -13.22 2.48
N LEU A 194 11.19 -13.06 1.48
CA LEU A 194 11.00 -13.62 0.15
C LEU A 194 10.91 -15.15 0.18
N ALA A 195 11.79 -15.83 0.92
CA ALA A 195 11.75 -17.28 1.07
C ALA A 195 10.45 -17.77 1.71
N GLN A 196 9.93 -17.06 2.71
CA GLN A 196 8.66 -17.39 3.37
C GLN A 196 7.47 -17.23 2.42
N ARG A 197 7.43 -16.16 1.63
CA ARG A 197 6.38 -15.93 0.63
C ARG A 197 6.42 -16.98 -0.49
N ARG A 198 7.62 -17.32 -1.00
CA ARG A 198 7.81 -18.42 -1.97
C ARG A 198 7.25 -19.75 -1.43
N ALA A 199 7.59 -20.10 -0.19
CA ALA A 199 7.12 -21.32 0.44
C ALA A 199 5.58 -21.33 0.58
N ALA A 200 4.98 -20.19 0.94
CA ALA A 200 3.52 -20.06 1.05
C ALA A 200 2.80 -20.25 -0.29
N LEU A 201 3.44 -19.88 -1.40
CA LEU A 201 2.92 -20.07 -2.77
C LEU A 201 3.28 -21.43 -3.39
N GLY A 202 3.86 -22.34 -2.61
CA GLY A 202 4.21 -23.69 -3.08
C GLY A 202 5.46 -23.76 -3.97
N LEU A 203 6.27 -22.70 -4.01
CA LEU A 203 7.59 -22.75 -4.65
C LEU A 203 8.59 -23.38 -3.68
N SER A 204 9.08 -24.57 -4.00
CA SER A 204 10.25 -25.13 -3.34
C SER A 204 11.52 -24.36 -3.76
N ASN A 205 12.41 -24.15 -2.79
CA ASN A 205 13.75 -23.57 -3.03
C ASN A 205 14.62 -24.49 -3.87
#